data_AF-W2SZB0-F1
#
_entry.id   AF-W2SZB0-F1
#
_cell.length_a   1.000
_cell.length_b   1.000
_cell.length_c   1.000
_cell.angle_alpha   90.00
_cell.angle_beta   90.00
_cell.angle_gamma   90.00
#
_symmetry.space_group_name_H-M   'P 1'
#
loop_
_entity.id
_entity.type
_entity.pdbx_description
1 polymer ?
#
loop_
_entity_poly.entity_id
_entity_poly.type
_entity_poly.pdbx_seq_one_letter_code
_entity_poly.pdbx_strand_id
1 'polypeptide(L)'
;LLYRNPGSRHVPWNVSEWREDIEKRVDGNEWVVIASSAGCHAALNAAKNRQNNIKGLFLFCPGVSLTFNYVNTLIPGGSDALQSGRSLIHPASRGGHEALINRECLQHYLDVSESLNSCTKTDFWPLLDASFV
;
A
#
# COMPACT_ATOMS: atom_id res chain seq x y z
N LEU A 1 -12.46 -2.03 -10.20
CA LEU A 1 -12.56 -2.63 -8.86
C LEU A 1 -12.66 -1.47 -7.89
N LEU A 2 -13.67 -1.41 -7.03
CA LEU A 2 -13.59 -0.54 -5.85
C LEU A 2 -12.94 -1.41 -4.78
N TYR A 3 -11.76 -1.02 -4.29
CA TYR A 3 -11.19 -1.61 -3.08
C TYR A 3 -12.26 -1.60 -1.99
N ARG A 4 -12.29 -2.62 -1.13
CA ARG A 4 -13.25 -2.62 -0.02
C ARG A 4 -13.05 -1.37 0.85
N ASN A 5 -14.15 -0.81 1.35
CA ASN A 5 -14.18 0.31 2.29
C ASN A 5 -13.52 1.64 1.82
N PRO A 6 -13.69 2.09 0.56
CA PRO A 6 -13.08 3.34 0.13
C PRO A 6 -13.75 4.51 0.87
N GLY A 7 -12.97 5.38 1.50
CA GLY A 7 -13.52 6.55 2.20
C GLY A 7 -14.15 6.22 3.55
N SER A 8 -13.99 4.99 4.06
CA SER A 8 -14.61 4.59 5.32
C SER A 8 -14.04 5.39 6.48
N ARG A 9 -14.94 5.94 7.29
CA ARG A 9 -14.63 6.58 8.58
C ARG A 9 -14.87 5.65 9.77
N HIS A 10 -15.24 4.39 9.52
CA HIS A 10 -15.56 3.39 10.53
C HIS A 10 -14.67 2.15 10.46
N VAL A 11 -14.11 1.87 9.28
CA VAL A 11 -13.21 0.75 9.05
C VAL A 11 -11.81 1.31 8.82
N PRO A 12 -10.82 0.98 9.67
CA PRO A 12 -9.44 1.39 9.46
C PRO A 12 -8.91 0.87 8.12
N TRP A 13 -8.18 1.72 7.40
CA TRP A 13 -7.48 1.37 6.19
C TRP A 13 -6.46 0.27 6.46
N ASN A 14 -6.37 -0.73 5.57
CA ASN A 14 -5.43 -1.83 5.72
C ASN A 14 -4.85 -2.25 4.36
N VAL A 15 -3.53 -2.20 4.23
CA VAL A 15 -2.82 -2.57 2.99
C VAL A 15 -3.00 -4.04 2.60
N SER A 16 -3.20 -4.93 3.57
CA SER A 16 -3.47 -6.35 3.29
C SER A 16 -4.78 -6.56 2.56
N GLU A 17 -5.80 -5.73 2.84
CA GLU A 17 -7.10 -5.83 2.15
C GLU A 17 -6.94 -5.51 0.66
N TRP A 18 -6.12 -4.51 0.33
CA TRP A 18 -5.83 -4.18 -1.08
C TRP A 18 -5.12 -5.33 -1.79
N ARG A 19 -4.15 -5.97 -1.13
CA ARG A 19 -3.47 -7.16 -1.66
C ARG A 19 -4.47 -8.28 -1.90
N GLU A 20 -5.31 -8.61 -0.91
CA GLU A 20 -6.32 -9.67 -1.03
C GLU A 20 -7.33 -9.40 -2.15
N ASP A 21 -7.74 -8.14 -2.31
CA ASP A 21 -8.63 -7.73 -3.40
C ASP A 21 -7.99 -7.97 -4.77
N ILE A 22 -6.69 -7.72 -4.91
CA ILE A 22 -5.92 -8.03 -6.12
C ILE A 22 -5.84 -9.54 -6.31
N GLU A 23 -5.44 -10.30 -5.28
CA GLU A 23 -5.29 -11.76 -5.36
C GLU A 23 -6.59 -12.46 -5.77
N LYS A 24 -7.72 -12.05 -5.18
CA LYS A 24 -9.05 -12.57 -5.53
C LYS A 24 -9.41 -12.25 -6.98
N ARG A 25 -9.00 -11.09 -7.48
CA ARG A 25 -9.33 -10.67 -8.85
C ARG A 25 -8.52 -11.43 -9.90
N VAL A 26 -7.25 -11.70 -9.60
CA VAL A 26 -6.36 -12.37 -10.56
C VAL A 26 -6.54 -13.90 -10.57
N ASP A 27 -7.29 -14.45 -9.63
CA ASP A 27 -7.50 -15.88 -9.49
C ASP A 27 -8.04 -16.52 -10.79
N GLY A 28 -7.50 -17.69 -11.13
CA GLY A 28 -7.88 -18.48 -12.30
C GLY A 28 -7.44 -17.94 -13.67
N ASN A 29 -6.81 -16.76 -13.78
CA ASN A 29 -6.40 -16.17 -15.06
C ASN A 29 -4.98 -15.60 -15.01
N GLU A 30 -4.42 -15.29 -16.18
CA GLU A 30 -3.16 -14.56 -16.31
C GLU A 30 -3.39 -13.05 -16.44
N TRP A 31 -2.62 -12.26 -15.70
CA TRP A 31 -2.77 -10.82 -15.60
C TRP A 31 -1.42 -10.09 -15.65
N VAL A 32 -1.45 -8.90 -16.22
CA VAL A 32 -0.46 -7.86 -15.96
C VAL A 32 -1.11 -6.87 -15.00
N VAL A 33 -0.45 -6.60 -13.86
CA VAL A 33 -0.98 -5.69 -12.85
C VAL A 33 -0.27 -4.35 -12.95
N ILE A 34 -1.06 -3.27 -13.00
CA ILE A 34 -0.56 -1.90 -13.01
C ILE A 34 -0.95 -1.26 -11.67
N ALA A 35 0.02 -0.64 -10.99
CA ALA A 35 -0.21 0.02 -9.72
C ALA A 35 0.56 1.33 -9.62
N SER A 36 0.09 2.23 -8.76
CA SER A 36 0.77 3.49 -8.47
C SER A 36 0.80 3.77 -6.96
N SER A 37 1.82 4.50 -6.49
CA SER A 37 1.92 4.98 -5.11
C SER A 37 1.74 3.84 -4.09
N ALA A 38 0.91 4.02 -3.06
CA ALA A 38 0.68 3.03 -2.01
C ALA A 38 0.16 1.69 -2.56
N GLY A 39 -0.55 1.72 -3.71
CA GLY A 39 -1.04 0.52 -4.38
C GLY A 39 0.08 -0.41 -4.87
N CYS A 40 1.29 0.11 -5.09
CA CYS A 40 2.45 -0.69 -5.49
C CYS A 40 2.81 -1.74 -4.42
N HIS A 41 2.68 -1.42 -3.13
CA HIS A 41 2.95 -2.37 -2.05
C HIS A 41 1.98 -3.55 -2.09
N ALA A 42 0.69 -3.27 -2.29
CA ALA A 42 -0.33 -4.30 -2.41
C ALA A 42 -0.13 -5.18 -3.66
N ALA A 43 0.16 -4.55 -4.81
CA ALA A 43 0.39 -5.24 -6.08
C ALA A 43 1.64 -6.12 -6.06
N LEU A 44 2.75 -5.64 -5.50
CA LEU A 44 3.98 -6.40 -5.40
C LEU A 44 3.80 -7.61 -4.48
N ASN A 45 3.12 -7.45 -3.33
CA ASN A 45 2.81 -8.58 -2.45
C ASN A 45 1.85 -9.58 -3.09
N ALA A 46 0.84 -9.11 -3.83
CA ALA A 46 -0.05 -10.01 -4.55
C ALA A 46 0.70 -10.82 -5.62
N ALA A 47 1.64 -10.20 -6.34
CA ALA A 47 2.49 -10.88 -7.32
C ALA A 47 3.36 -11.98 -6.68
N LYS A 48 3.92 -11.73 -5.49
CA LYS A 48 4.65 -12.75 -4.73
C LYS A 48 3.78 -13.96 -4.40
N ASN A 49 2.51 -13.72 -4.03
CA ASN A 49 1.57 -14.78 -3.62
C ASN A 49 0.89 -15.48 -4.79
N ARG A 50 0.84 -14.83 -5.97
CA ARG A 50 0.10 -15.28 -7.16
C ARG A 50 0.99 -15.30 -8.40
N GLN A 51 2.20 -15.87 -8.28
CA GLN A 51 3.20 -15.93 -9.37
C GLN A 51 2.68 -16.63 -10.64
N ASN A 52 1.75 -17.58 -10.47
CA ASN A 52 1.11 -18.26 -11.60
C ASN A 52 0.08 -17.38 -12.32
N ASN A 53 -0.50 -16.39 -11.65
CA ASN A 53 -1.53 -15.52 -12.20
C ASN A 53 -0.98 -14.17 -12.65
N ILE A 54 -0.04 -13.58 -11.92
CA ILE A 54 0.52 -12.26 -12.24
C ILE A 54 1.83 -12.45 -13.01
N LYS A 55 1.76 -12.23 -14.33
CA LYS A 55 2.87 -12.44 -15.27
C LYS A 55 3.74 -11.20 -15.47
N GLY A 56 3.25 -10.03 -15.06
CA GLY A 56 3.97 -8.77 -15.18
C GLY A 56 3.44 -7.69 -14.25
N LEU A 57 4.32 -6.75 -13.92
CA LEU A 57 4.04 -5.59 -13.09
C LEU A 57 4.48 -4.30 -13.79
N PHE A 58 3.61 -3.30 -13.81
CA PHE A 58 3.99 -1.91 -14.05
C PHE A 58 3.71 -1.11 -12.78
N LEU A 59 4.78 -0.66 -12.12
CA LEU A 59 4.69 0.07 -10.85
C LEU A 59 5.15 1.52 -11.06
N PHE A 60 4.25 2.47 -10.80
CA PHE A 60 4.53 3.90 -10.92
C PHE A 60 4.70 4.53 -9.53
N CYS A 61 5.82 5.23 -9.31
CA CYS A 61 6.15 5.82 -8.01
C CYS A 61 6.02 4.82 -6.83
N PRO A 62 6.71 3.66 -6.85
CA PRO A 62 6.51 2.60 -5.86
C PRO A 62 6.94 2.96 -4.43
N GLY A 63 7.60 4.10 -4.22
CA GLY A 63 7.96 4.59 -2.89
C GLY A 63 6.99 5.62 -2.36
N VAL A 64 6.06 5.21 -1.50
CA VAL A 64 5.41 6.12 -0.56
C VAL A 64 5.54 5.56 0.85
N SER A 65 6.46 6.12 1.63
CA SER A 65 6.62 5.71 3.02
C SER A 65 5.57 6.41 3.87
N LEU A 66 4.41 5.77 4.06
CA LEU A 66 3.40 6.16 5.04
C LEU A 66 3.99 5.89 6.43
N THR A 67 4.82 6.80 6.94
CA THR A 67 5.45 6.72 8.26
C THR A 67 4.70 7.57 9.29
N PHE A 68 5.00 7.37 10.57
CA PHE A 68 4.54 8.28 11.62
C PHE A 68 5.01 9.73 11.39
N ASN A 69 6.24 9.92 10.88
CA ASN A 69 6.74 11.26 10.54
C ASN A 69 5.97 11.88 9.36
N TYR A 70 5.63 11.08 8.35
CA TYR A 70 4.78 11.51 7.24
C TYR A 70 3.39 11.95 7.74
N VAL A 71 2.77 11.15 8.63
CA VAL A 71 1.49 11.53 9.24
C VAL A 71 1.63 12.85 10.00
N ASN A 72 2.72 13.04 10.76
CA ASN A 72 2.95 14.27 11.50
C ASN A 72 3.18 15.50 10.59
N THR A 73 3.75 15.29 9.41
CA THR A 73 3.95 16.34 8.40
C THR A 73 2.62 16.82 7.82
N LEU A 74 1.69 15.89 7.59
CA LEU A 74 0.36 16.21 7.07
C LEU A 74 -0.60 16.73 8.14
N ILE A 75 -0.51 16.16 9.34
CA ILE A 75 -1.38 16.44 10.48
C ILE A 75 -0.45 16.69 11.67
N PRO A 76 -0.13 17.95 12.00
CA PRO A 76 0.72 18.27 13.14
C PRO A 76 0.19 17.65 14.45
N GLY A 77 1.04 16.90 15.16
CA GLY A 77 0.66 16.13 16.36
C GLY A 77 -0.02 14.78 16.04
N GLY A 78 -0.14 14.43 14.76
CA GLY A 78 -0.78 13.20 14.30
C GLY A 78 -0.02 11.95 14.72
N SER A 79 1.32 11.99 14.71
CA SER A 79 2.12 10.86 15.21
C SER A 79 1.79 10.55 16.67
N ASP A 80 1.80 11.57 17.53
CA ASP A 80 1.51 11.42 18.96
C ASP A 80 0.07 10.96 19.18
N ALA A 81 -0.88 11.45 18.36
CA ALA A 81 -2.26 10.98 18.39
C ALA A 81 -2.38 9.48 18.09
N LEU A 82 -1.71 8.99 17.04
CA LEU A 82 -1.69 7.57 16.72
C LEU A 82 -1.03 6.76 17.84
N GLN A 83 0.12 7.23 18.34
CA GLN A 83 0.83 6.56 19.43
C GLN A 83 0.01 6.50 20.72
N SER A 84 -0.86 7.47 20.98
CA SER A 84 -1.80 7.47 22.10
C SER A 84 -3.05 6.60 21.87
N GLY A 85 -3.10 5.82 20.79
CA GLY A 85 -4.22 4.95 20.44
C GLY A 85 -5.41 5.64 19.75
N ARG A 86 -5.28 6.92 19.36
CA ARG A 86 -6.33 7.59 18.58
C ARG A 86 -6.26 7.18 17.12
N SER A 87 -7.40 7.24 16.43
CA SER A 87 -7.46 7.13 14.98
C SER A 87 -7.52 8.53 14.34
N LEU A 88 -7.05 8.66 13.10
CA LEU A 88 -7.03 9.90 12.33
C LEU A 88 -7.66 9.70 10.96
N ILE A 89 -8.19 10.77 10.37
CA ILE A 89 -8.58 10.79 8.97
C ILE A 89 -7.41 11.32 8.15
N HIS A 90 -6.80 10.46 7.36
CA HIS A 90 -5.78 10.84 6.38
C HIS A 90 -6.48 11.45 5.15
N PRO A 91 -6.10 12.69 4.76
CA PRO A 91 -6.75 13.39 3.66
C PRO A 91 -6.32 12.80 2.31
N ALA A 92 -7.26 12.72 1.38
CA ALA A 92 -6.98 12.30 0.01
C ALA A 92 -6.57 13.47 -0.90
N SER A 93 -5.85 13.16 -1.97
CA SER A 93 -5.71 14.05 -3.11
C SER A 93 -7.06 14.29 -3.80
N ARG A 94 -7.13 15.31 -4.66
CA ARG A 94 -8.36 15.68 -5.37
C ARG A 94 -8.91 14.48 -6.16
N GLY A 95 -10.15 14.10 -5.86
CA GLY A 95 -10.83 12.96 -6.50
C GLY A 95 -10.54 11.60 -5.86
N GLY A 96 -9.73 11.54 -4.81
CA GLY A 96 -9.49 10.34 -4.02
C GLY A 96 -10.42 10.20 -2.82
N HIS A 97 -10.22 9.14 -2.03
CA HIS A 97 -11.00 8.84 -0.83
C HIS A 97 -10.13 8.94 0.42
N GLU A 98 -10.64 9.63 1.45
CA GLU A 98 -9.99 9.71 2.76
C GLU A 98 -9.81 8.31 3.37
N ALA A 99 -8.85 8.18 4.28
CA ALA A 99 -8.59 6.91 4.96
C ALA A 99 -8.59 7.09 6.47
N LEU A 100 -9.41 6.30 7.18
CA LEU A 100 -9.26 6.16 8.63
C LEU A 100 -7.97 5.38 8.91
N ILE A 101 -7.01 5.99 9.58
CA ILE A 101 -5.76 5.35 9.98
C ILE A 101 -5.67 5.25 11.50
N ASN A 102 -5.13 4.14 11.99
CA ASN A 102 -4.73 3.97 13.38
C ASN A 102 -3.28 3.49 13.44
N ARG A 103 -2.74 3.36 14.64
CA ARG A 103 -1.35 2.95 14.86
C ARG A 103 -1.08 1.56 14.29
N GLU A 104 -1.98 0.62 14.51
CA GLU A 104 -1.82 -0.79 14.14
C GLU A 104 -1.74 -0.95 12.62
N CYS A 105 -2.63 -0.28 11.89
CA CYS A 105 -2.66 -0.28 10.43
C CYS A 105 -1.43 0.39 9.82
N LEU A 106 -0.97 1.49 10.41
CA LEU A 106 0.24 2.17 9.95
C LEU A 106 1.49 1.34 10.22
N GLN A 107 1.60 0.72 11.39
CA GLN A 107 2.72 -0.17 11.72
C GLN A 107 2.73 -1.39 10.80
N HIS A 108 1.57 -2.02 10.60
CA HIS A 108 1.43 -3.15 9.68
C HIS A 108 1.87 -2.81 8.25
N TYR A 109 1.55 -1.59 7.77
CA TYR A 109 2.07 -1.12 6.49
C TYR A 109 3.60 -1.05 6.46
N LEU A 110 4.23 -0.52 7.51
CA LEU A 110 5.69 -0.42 7.61
C LEU A 110 6.34 -1.80 7.63
N ASP A 111 5.80 -2.73 8.42
CA ASP A 111 6.33 -4.09 8.55
C ASP A 111 6.27 -4.83 7.20
N VAL A 112 5.15 -4.70 6.48
CA VAL A 112 5.00 -5.25 5.12
C VAL A 112 5.94 -4.56 4.13
N SER A 113 6.17 -3.26 4.26
CA SER A 113 7.06 -2.51 3.36
C SER A 113 8.54 -2.86 3.56
N GLU A 114 9.00 -3.05 4.79
CA GLU A 114 10.36 -3.54 5.07
C GLU A 114 10.61 -4.92 4.48
N SER A 115 9.63 -5.82 4.56
CA SER A 115 9.70 -7.16 3.95
C SER A 115 9.79 -7.14 2.42
N LEU A 116 9.36 -6.04 1.78
CA LEU A 116 9.49 -5.87 0.33
C LEU A 116 10.91 -5.43 -0.04
N ASN A 117 11.51 -4.50 0.72
CA ASN A 117 12.86 -4.00 0.48
C ASN A 117 13.96 -5.05 0.65
N SER A 118 13.73 -6.09 1.45
CA SER A 118 14.64 -7.24 1.54
C SER A 118 14.56 -8.16 0.32
N CYS A 119 13.37 -8.30 -0.27
CA CYS A 119 13.11 -9.20 -1.40
C CYS A 119 13.62 -8.65 -2.75
N THR A 120 13.70 -7.34 -2.90
CA THR A 120 14.22 -6.68 -4.13
C THR A 120 15.73 -6.80 -4.28
N LYS A 121 16.47 -7.26 -3.25
CA LYS A 121 17.92 -7.37 -3.30
C LYS A 121 18.43 -8.68 -3.91
N THR A 122 17.63 -9.74 -3.96
CA THR A 122 18.13 -11.07 -4.38
C THR A 122 17.28 -11.79 -5.44
N ASP A 123 15.98 -11.53 -5.55
CA ASP A 123 15.09 -12.48 -6.24
C ASP A 123 14.22 -11.92 -7.36
N PHE A 124 14.35 -10.62 -7.70
CA PHE A 124 13.68 -10.03 -8.86
C PHE A 124 14.72 -9.47 -9.82
N TRP A 125 14.65 -9.93 -11.07
CA TRP A 125 15.29 -9.33 -12.25
C TRP A 125 15.30 -7.80 -12.19
N PRO A 126 16.31 -7.12 -12.77
CA PRO A 126 16.58 -5.70 -12.54
C PRO A 126 15.39 -4.87 -13.01
N LEU A 127 14.44 -4.65 -12.10
CA LEU A 127 13.34 -3.72 -12.28
C LEU A 127 13.98 -2.35 -12.15
N LEU A 128 14.36 -1.85 -13.33
CA LEU A 128 14.53 -0.46 -13.69
C LEU A 128 14.31 0.46 -12.51
N ASP A 129 15.42 1.02 -12.06
CA ASP A 129 15.56 2.26 -11.33
C ASP A 129 14.71 3.34 -12.03
N ALA A 130 13.39 3.31 -11.82
CA ALA A 130 12.43 4.25 -12.36
C ALA A 130 12.37 5.46 -11.42
N SER A 131 13.53 6.08 -11.27
CA SER A 131 13.68 7.48 -10.96
C SER A 131 13.10 8.28 -12.13
N PHE A 132 11.81 8.61 -12.08
CA PHE A 132 11.23 9.62 -12.99
C PHE A 132 10.43 10.63 -12.17
N VAL A 133 11.08 11.79 -12.01
CA VAL A 133 10.61 13.16 -11.73
C VAL A 133 9.59 13.34 -10.61
#